data_AF-A0A2N5LI12-F1
#
_entry.id   AF-A0A2N5LI12-F1
#
_cell.length_a   1.000
_cell.length_b   1.000
_cell.length_c   1.000
_cell.angle_alpha   90.00
_cell.angle_beta   90.00
_cell.angle_gamma   90.00
#
_symmetry.space_group_name_H-M   'P 1'
#
loop_
_entity.id
_entity.type
_entity.pdbx_description
1 polymer ?
#
loop_
_entity_poly.entity_id
_entity_poly.type
_entity_poly.pdbx_seq_one_letter_code
_entity_poly.pdbx_strand_id
1 'polypeptide(L)'
;MTRMHLRTAIFGSSRRITTGIMIAACVVSTGCATNYLTNSTEGTYGVPMTERTIPQRLLDRSIEHTAKINVYGLKEDLQQTSRMGIDSFNSEVLLTGEVPTETLKAEVEKVVSSMPDVRRVYNEMEVSASKGYSSTVHDGYITSKLLAKIAASDGVSASQIKAVTNNGVVYIMGRMTPTQQSHLIDIANSTVGVTELVLLTTVVDDRGVKINNDDIMYENNLANPAVAPAAQDTTISTATPIVITEEEATTAQPSSSPYIDLYQNQ
;
A
#
# COMPACT_ATOMS: atom_id res chain seq x y z
N MET A 1 -34.30 54.86 -54.11
CA MET A 1 -34.23 53.41 -53.82
C MET A 1 -32.76 52.99 -53.85
N THR A 2 -32.10 52.98 -52.70
CA THR A 2 -30.66 52.68 -52.58
C THR A 2 -30.53 51.26 -52.05
N ARG A 3 -30.05 50.33 -52.89
CA ARG A 3 -29.86 48.91 -52.51
C ARG A 3 -28.65 48.78 -51.58
N MET A 4 -28.87 48.33 -50.35
CA MET A 4 -27.83 47.81 -49.45
C MET A 4 -27.28 46.50 -50.02
N HIS A 5 -26.01 46.50 -50.41
CA HIS A 5 -25.26 45.25 -50.63
C HIS A 5 -24.72 44.75 -49.29
N LEU A 6 -25.29 43.63 -48.84
CA LEU A 6 -24.82 42.86 -47.69
C LEU A 6 -23.49 42.20 -48.06
N ARG A 7 -22.37 42.67 -47.50
CA ARG A 7 -21.05 42.03 -47.66
C ARG A 7 -20.99 40.83 -46.71
N THR A 8 -21.19 39.64 -47.25
CA THR A 8 -20.96 38.37 -46.54
C THR A 8 -19.46 38.25 -46.29
N ALA A 9 -19.06 38.24 -45.01
CA ALA A 9 -17.67 38.10 -44.61
C ALA A 9 -17.13 36.71 -45.01
N ILE A 10 -16.16 36.71 -45.91
CA ILE A 10 -15.37 35.55 -46.33
C ILE A 10 -14.43 35.18 -45.17
N PHE A 11 -14.95 34.50 -44.15
CA PHE A 11 -14.11 33.82 -43.16
C PHE A 11 -13.74 32.44 -43.73
N GLY A 12 -12.51 32.33 -44.27
CA GLY A 12 -12.02 31.14 -44.97
C GLY A 12 -12.18 29.84 -44.18
N SER A 13 -12.78 28.84 -44.83
CA SER A 13 -13.01 27.49 -44.30
C SER A 13 -11.74 26.81 -43.79
N SER A 14 -10.59 27.14 -44.38
CA SER A 14 -9.28 26.60 -43.99
C SER A 14 -8.94 26.85 -42.50
N ARG A 15 -9.17 28.06 -41.98
CA ARG A 15 -8.91 28.37 -40.55
C ARG A 15 -9.80 27.56 -39.62
N ARG A 16 -11.04 27.25 -40.00
CA ARG A 16 -11.99 26.48 -39.18
C ARG A 16 -11.62 24.99 -39.13
N ILE A 17 -11.07 24.46 -40.23
CA ILE A 17 -10.58 23.07 -40.30
C ILE A 17 -9.34 22.92 -39.43
N THR A 18 -8.41 23.89 -39.46
CA THR A 18 -7.19 23.83 -38.63
C THR A 18 -7.49 23.90 -37.14
N THR A 19 -8.38 24.78 -36.67
CA THR A 19 -8.79 24.79 -35.26
C THR A 19 -9.54 23.53 -34.86
N GLY A 20 -10.35 22.96 -35.77
CA GLY A 20 -11.05 21.70 -35.52
C GLY A 20 -10.08 20.53 -35.30
N ILE A 21 -9.04 20.42 -36.12
CA ILE A 21 -8.01 19.38 -35.99
C ILE A 21 -7.21 19.55 -34.69
N MET A 22 -6.84 20.78 -34.31
CA MET A 22 -6.14 21.05 -33.06
C MET A 22 -6.98 20.70 -31.83
N ILE A 23 -8.27 21.05 -31.82
CA ILE A 23 -9.18 20.71 -30.72
C ILE A 23 -9.40 19.19 -30.66
N ALA A 24 -9.56 18.51 -31.80
CA ALA A 24 -9.69 17.06 -31.85
C ALA A 24 -8.42 16.35 -31.34
N ALA A 25 -7.23 16.83 -31.68
CA ALA A 25 -5.97 16.30 -31.17
C ALA A 25 -5.84 16.43 -29.64
N CYS A 26 -6.31 17.55 -29.06
CA CYS A 26 -6.34 17.75 -27.61
C CYS A 26 -7.36 16.83 -26.89
N VAL A 27 -8.46 16.48 -27.55
CA VAL A 27 -9.44 15.53 -26.97
C VAL A 27 -8.89 14.09 -26.99
N VAL A 28 -8.12 13.72 -28.02
CA VAL A 28 -7.48 12.40 -28.07
C VAL A 28 -6.32 12.28 -27.08
N SER A 29 -5.58 13.37 -26.82
CA SER A 29 -4.45 13.37 -25.87
C SER A 29 -4.88 13.37 -24.39
N THR A 30 -6.14 13.68 -24.09
CA THR A 30 -6.70 13.57 -22.73
C THR A 30 -7.26 12.17 -22.41
N GLY A 31 -7.09 11.20 -23.33
CA GLY A 31 -7.60 9.83 -23.23
C GLY A 31 -6.84 8.87 -22.30
N CYS A 32 -5.95 9.33 -21.42
CA CYS A 32 -5.37 8.48 -20.36
C CYS A 32 -6.30 8.39 -19.13
N ALA A 33 -7.60 8.21 -19.34
CA ALA A 33 -8.49 7.79 -18.27
C ALA A 33 -8.26 6.30 -18.05
N THR A 34 -7.42 5.95 -17.07
CA THR A 34 -7.35 4.59 -16.56
C THR A 34 -8.74 4.17 -16.13
N ASN A 35 -9.34 3.24 -16.86
CA ASN A 35 -10.61 2.62 -16.47
C ASN A 35 -10.39 1.89 -15.14
N TYR A 36 -10.87 2.47 -14.04
CA TYR A 36 -10.92 1.82 -12.72
C TYR A 36 -12.17 0.93 -12.56
N LEU A 37 -12.80 0.53 -13.66
CA LEU A 37 -13.91 -0.42 -13.65
C LEU A 37 -13.35 -1.81 -13.34
N THR A 38 -13.26 -2.06 -12.03
CA THR A 38 -13.24 -3.34 -11.32
C THR A 38 -13.05 -4.56 -12.21
N ASN A 39 -11.81 -5.04 -12.29
CA ASN A 39 -11.54 -6.40 -12.76
C ASN A 39 -11.97 -7.36 -11.63
N SER A 40 -13.28 -7.52 -11.41
CA SER A 40 -13.82 -8.50 -10.46
C SER A 40 -13.71 -9.87 -11.11
N THR A 41 -12.63 -10.58 -10.85
CA THR A 41 -12.56 -12.01 -11.16
C THR A 41 -13.37 -12.73 -10.08
N GLU A 42 -14.41 -13.46 -10.50
CA GLU A 42 -15.16 -14.45 -9.72
C GLU A 42 -15.72 -13.98 -8.35
N GLY A 43 -16.95 -13.45 -8.35
CA GLY A 43 -17.79 -13.37 -7.14
C GLY A 43 -17.43 -12.30 -6.10
N THR A 44 -16.32 -11.58 -6.26
CA THR A 44 -15.92 -10.49 -5.35
C THR A 44 -16.35 -9.14 -5.89
N TYR A 45 -17.35 -8.53 -5.25
CA TYR A 45 -17.73 -7.14 -5.52
C TYR A 45 -16.90 -6.21 -4.63
N GLY A 46 -16.05 -5.36 -5.22
CA GLY A 46 -15.26 -4.38 -4.47
C GLY A 46 -13.87 -4.15 -5.02
N VAL A 47 -13.07 -3.35 -4.29
CA VAL A 47 -11.64 -3.18 -4.55
C VAL A 47 -10.90 -4.36 -3.93
N PRO A 48 -9.93 -5.00 -4.62
CA PRO A 48 -9.15 -6.10 -4.06
C PRO A 48 -8.55 -5.73 -2.70
N MET A 49 -8.47 -6.67 -1.75
CA MET A 49 -7.97 -6.41 -0.40
C MET A 49 -6.53 -5.85 -0.36
N THR A 50 -5.74 -6.15 -1.38
CA THR A 50 -4.37 -5.66 -1.58
C THR A 50 -4.31 -4.25 -2.18
N GLU A 51 -5.38 -3.78 -2.82
CA GLU A 51 -5.45 -2.49 -3.50
C GLU A 51 -6.00 -1.36 -2.62
N ARG A 52 -5.76 -0.11 -3.02
CA ARG A 52 -6.29 1.08 -2.34
C ARG A 52 -7.58 1.56 -2.97
N THR A 53 -8.55 1.91 -2.13
CA THR A 53 -9.77 2.59 -2.58
C THR A 53 -9.47 4.03 -3.01
N ILE A 54 -10.33 4.62 -3.84
CA ILE A 54 -10.18 6.02 -4.27
C ILE A 54 -10.14 7.00 -3.09
N PRO A 55 -11.03 6.89 -2.07
CA PRO A 55 -10.94 7.74 -0.87
C PRO A 55 -9.60 7.61 -0.15
N GLN A 56 -9.07 6.38 -0.04
CA GLN A 56 -7.77 6.17 0.61
C GLN A 56 -6.62 6.83 -0.16
N ARG A 57 -6.64 6.78 -1.50
CA ARG A 57 -5.61 7.46 -2.33
C ARG A 57 -5.69 8.97 -2.20
N LEU A 58 -6.90 9.52 -2.05
CA LEU A 58 -7.08 10.95 -1.82
C LEU A 58 -6.58 11.36 -0.42
N LEU A 59 -6.89 10.55 0.60
CA LEU A 59 -6.37 10.72 1.96
C LEU A 59 -4.84 10.70 1.97
N ASP A 60 -4.22 9.68 1.35
CA ASP A 60 -2.76 9.55 1.26
C ASP A 60 -2.13 10.80 0.60
N ARG A 61 -2.71 11.31 -0.50
CA ARG A 61 -2.24 12.54 -1.16
C ARG A 61 -2.42 13.78 -0.27
N SER A 62 -3.51 13.85 0.49
CA SER A 62 -3.75 14.92 1.46
C SER A 62 -2.69 14.90 2.56
N ILE A 63 -2.36 13.72 3.10
CA ILE A 63 -1.28 13.53 4.08
C ILE A 63 0.05 14.04 3.50
N GLU A 64 0.42 13.60 2.29
CA GLU A 64 1.66 14.05 1.63
C GLU A 64 1.72 15.58 1.47
N HIS A 65 0.60 16.19 1.08
CA HIS A 65 0.53 17.64 0.87
C HIS A 65 0.66 18.42 2.19
N THR A 66 -0.12 18.04 3.20
CA THR A 66 -0.09 18.66 4.52
C THR A 66 1.27 18.46 5.21
N ALA A 67 1.83 17.25 5.11
CA ALA A 67 3.16 16.94 5.64
C ALA A 67 4.24 17.82 4.99
N LYS A 68 4.20 17.99 3.66
CA LYS A 68 5.12 18.89 2.95
C LYS A 68 5.00 20.32 3.46
N ILE A 69 3.78 20.85 3.63
CA ILE A 69 3.58 22.20 4.16
C ILE A 69 4.14 22.33 5.58
N ASN A 70 3.82 21.39 6.46
CA ASN A 70 4.25 21.45 7.86
C ASN A 70 5.78 21.32 8.00
N VAL A 71 6.40 20.43 7.22
CA VAL A 71 7.85 20.20 7.24
C VAL A 71 8.60 21.38 6.64
N TYR A 72 8.20 21.88 5.46
CA TYR A 72 8.85 23.05 4.87
C TYR A 72 8.57 24.35 5.62
N GLY A 73 7.53 24.39 6.46
CA GLY A 73 7.26 25.48 7.39
C GLY A 73 8.22 25.54 8.60
N LEU A 74 9.07 24.51 8.82
CA LEU A 74 10.01 24.50 9.95
C LEU A 74 11.11 25.55 9.82
N LYS A 75 11.64 25.75 8.60
CA LYS A 75 12.70 26.72 8.29
C LYS A 75 12.56 27.21 6.85
N GLU A 76 12.72 28.52 6.64
CA GLU A 76 12.64 29.18 5.33
C GLU A 76 13.56 28.53 4.28
N ASP A 77 14.80 28.22 4.68
CA ASP A 77 15.84 27.73 3.77
C ASP A 77 15.83 26.19 3.60
N LEU A 78 14.86 25.50 4.19
CA LEU A 78 14.85 24.03 4.22
C LEU A 78 14.74 23.44 2.81
N GLN A 79 13.94 24.06 1.93
CA GLN A 79 13.78 23.63 0.54
C GLN A 79 15.05 23.75 -0.30
N GLN A 80 15.98 24.63 0.10
CA GLN A 80 17.24 24.86 -0.61
C GLN A 80 18.36 23.98 -0.06
N THR A 81 18.32 23.70 1.24
CA THR A 81 19.39 23.01 1.98
C THR A 81 19.16 21.51 2.15
N SER A 82 17.93 21.05 2.00
CA SER A 82 17.55 19.64 2.13
C SER A 82 16.73 19.18 0.94
N ARG A 83 16.74 17.87 0.69
CA ARG A 83 15.96 17.26 -0.37
C ARG A 83 15.28 16.04 0.17
N MET A 84 14.01 16.21 0.57
CA MET A 84 13.23 15.16 1.21
C MET A 84 12.08 14.70 0.32
N GLY A 85 11.89 13.39 0.23
CA GLY A 85 10.70 12.74 -0.27
C GLY A 85 9.75 12.46 0.89
N ILE A 86 8.47 12.77 0.70
CA ILE A 86 7.40 12.42 1.63
C ILE A 86 6.33 11.72 0.83
N ASP A 87 6.16 10.44 1.10
CA ASP A 87 5.30 9.53 0.36
C ASP A 87 4.40 8.76 1.32
N SER A 88 3.08 8.72 1.05
CA SER A 88 2.10 8.04 1.90
C SER A 88 1.46 6.86 1.18
N PHE A 89 1.21 5.79 1.92
CA PHE A 89 0.44 4.64 1.48
C PHE A 89 -0.35 4.05 2.66
N ASN A 90 -1.69 4.02 2.57
CA ASN A 90 -2.55 3.52 3.66
C ASN A 90 -2.27 4.18 5.02
N SER A 91 -2.11 5.51 5.00
CA SER A 91 -1.76 6.32 6.17
C SER A 91 -0.41 5.98 6.81
N GLU A 92 0.45 5.18 6.17
CA GLU A 92 1.84 5.01 6.55
C GLU A 92 2.71 5.92 5.67
N VAL A 93 3.59 6.69 6.30
CA VAL A 93 4.43 7.69 5.62
C VAL A 93 5.86 7.21 5.58
N LEU A 94 6.46 7.25 4.40
CA LEU A 94 7.88 7.08 4.16
C LEU A 94 8.52 8.46 3.99
N LEU A 95 9.56 8.71 4.78
CA LEU A 95 10.45 9.85 4.65
C LEU A 95 11.76 9.36 4.06
N THR A 96 12.15 9.90 2.92
CA THR A 96 13.43 9.61 2.25
C THR A 96 14.13 10.91 1.92
N GLY A 97 15.41 10.85 1.53
CA GLY A 97 16.14 12.04 1.08
C GLY A 97 17.33 12.36 1.96
N GLU A 98 17.83 13.58 1.80
CA GLU A 98 18.97 14.09 2.55
C GLU A 98 18.59 15.30 3.40
N VAL A 99 19.07 15.29 4.65
CA VAL A 99 18.94 16.41 5.58
C VAL A 99 20.30 16.80 6.16
N PRO A 100 20.55 18.10 6.43
CA PRO A 100 21.86 18.57 6.87
C PRO A 100 22.24 18.15 8.31
N THR A 101 21.27 17.86 9.18
CA THR A 101 21.52 17.53 10.60
C THR A 101 20.58 16.45 11.12
N GLU A 102 21.07 15.65 12.07
CA GLU A 102 20.26 14.63 12.78
C GLU A 102 19.11 15.28 13.58
N THR A 103 19.34 16.47 14.13
CA THR A 103 18.29 17.22 14.84
C THR A 103 17.09 17.54 13.95
N LEU A 104 17.35 17.92 12.71
CA LEU A 104 16.31 18.19 11.73
C LEU A 104 15.64 16.89 11.27
N LYS A 105 16.41 15.81 11.09
CA LYS A 105 15.87 14.47 10.80
C LYS A 105 14.79 14.07 11.82
N ALA A 106 15.10 14.21 13.11
CA ALA A 106 14.19 13.89 14.21
C ALA A 106 13.01 14.87 14.30
N GLU A 107 13.23 16.16 14.03
CA GLU A 107 12.18 17.18 14.02
C GLU A 107 11.14 16.92 12.92
N VAL A 108 11.59 16.59 11.70
CA VAL A 108 10.73 16.23 10.58
C VAL A 108 9.90 14.99 10.90
N GLU A 109 10.52 13.95 11.45
CA GLU A 109 9.81 12.74 11.90
C GLU A 109 8.75 13.06 12.94
N LYS A 110 9.07 13.91 13.92
CA LYS A 110 8.13 14.34 14.97
C LYS A 110 6.94 15.11 14.40
N VAL A 111 7.17 16.02 13.46
CA VAL A 111 6.09 16.76 12.79
C VAL A 111 5.14 15.80 12.08
N VAL A 112 5.69 14.90 11.27
CA VAL A 112 4.88 13.97 10.45
C VAL A 112 4.15 12.97 11.35
N SER A 113 4.78 12.43 12.39
CA SER A 113 4.16 11.49 13.33
C SER A 113 3.09 12.14 14.22
N SER A 114 3.12 13.46 14.41
CA SER A 114 2.09 14.20 15.16
C SER A 114 0.79 14.41 14.38
N MET A 115 0.78 14.12 13.08
CA MET A 115 -0.40 14.30 12.24
C MET A 115 -1.45 13.21 12.54
N PRO A 116 -2.74 13.57 12.73
CA PRO A 116 -3.76 12.61 13.16
C PRO A 116 -4.07 11.54 12.11
N ASP A 117 -3.89 11.85 10.84
CA ASP A 117 -4.16 10.93 9.72
C ASP A 117 -3.00 9.96 9.45
N VAL A 118 -1.88 10.09 10.18
CA VAL A 118 -0.67 9.27 10.02
C VAL A 118 -0.67 8.15 11.07
N ARG A 119 -0.61 6.90 10.61
CA ARG A 119 -0.60 5.69 11.44
C ARG A 119 0.82 5.25 11.80
N ARG A 120 1.77 5.42 10.90
CA ARG A 120 3.17 5.03 11.09
C ARG A 120 4.07 5.90 10.22
N VAL A 121 5.28 6.16 10.70
CA VAL A 121 6.34 6.84 9.94
C VAL A 121 7.53 5.89 9.81
N TYR A 122 8.07 5.78 8.60
CA TYR A 122 9.35 5.15 8.29
C TYR A 122 10.34 6.24 7.93
N ASN A 123 11.36 6.44 8.76
CA ASN A 123 12.34 7.50 8.57
C ASN A 123 13.65 6.97 7.98
N GLU A 124 13.72 7.01 6.65
CA GLU A 124 14.86 6.56 5.85
C GLU A 124 15.64 7.76 5.26
N MET A 125 15.61 8.90 5.95
CA MET A 125 16.41 10.07 5.57
C MET A 125 17.88 9.89 5.96
N GLU A 126 18.78 10.29 5.07
CA GLU A 126 20.23 10.29 5.29
C GLU A 126 20.70 11.66 5.78
N VAL A 127 21.60 11.70 6.77
CA VAL A 127 22.23 12.95 7.19
C VAL A 127 23.43 13.23 6.28
N SER A 128 23.21 14.03 5.25
CA SER A 128 24.24 14.42 4.29
C SER A 128 23.91 15.75 3.62
N ALA A 129 24.87 16.31 2.87
CA ALA A 129 24.58 17.42 1.98
C ALA A 129 23.56 17.00 0.91
N SER A 130 22.70 17.93 0.50
CA SER A 130 21.71 17.72 -0.57
C SER A 130 22.38 17.28 -1.87
N LYS A 131 21.94 16.16 -2.43
CA LYS A 131 22.50 15.60 -3.67
C LYS A 131 21.92 16.31 -4.90
N GLY A 132 22.72 16.38 -5.97
CA GLY A 132 22.36 17.05 -7.22
C GLY A 132 21.16 16.42 -7.95
N TYR A 133 20.59 17.14 -8.91
CA TYR A 133 19.40 16.69 -9.66
C TYR A 133 19.63 15.37 -10.45
N SER A 134 20.88 15.06 -10.79
CA SER A 134 21.26 13.86 -11.55
C SER A 134 20.92 12.55 -10.84
N SER A 135 21.09 12.46 -9.52
CA SER A 135 20.76 11.25 -8.76
C SER A 135 19.26 10.95 -8.84
N THR A 136 18.41 11.97 -8.68
CA THR A 136 16.96 11.80 -8.78
C THR A 136 16.47 11.40 -10.17
N VAL A 137 17.12 11.87 -11.22
CA VAL A 137 16.81 11.40 -12.59
C VAL A 137 17.16 9.92 -12.72
N HIS A 138 18.30 9.50 -12.18
CA HIS A 138 18.72 8.09 -12.17
C HIS A 138 17.76 7.22 -11.35
N ASP A 139 17.39 7.65 -10.14
CA ASP A 139 16.45 6.96 -9.26
C ASP A 139 15.04 6.87 -9.89
N GLY A 140 14.59 7.94 -10.56
CA GLY A 140 13.34 7.93 -11.31
C GLY A 140 13.36 6.93 -12.47
N TYR A 141 14.51 6.76 -13.13
CA TYR A 141 14.70 5.76 -14.17
C TYR A 141 14.67 4.33 -13.61
N ILE A 142 15.34 4.06 -12.47
CA ILE A 142 15.27 2.77 -11.76
C ILE A 142 13.82 2.45 -11.38
N THR A 143 13.12 3.41 -10.77
CA THR A 143 11.72 3.29 -10.37
C THR A 143 10.84 2.93 -11.58
N SER A 144 11.01 3.65 -12.69
CA SER A 144 10.22 3.41 -13.91
C SER A 144 10.48 2.03 -14.49
N LYS A 145 11.74 1.57 -14.49
CA LYS A 145 12.11 0.23 -14.96
C LYS A 145 11.53 -0.87 -14.09
N LEU A 146 11.58 -0.69 -12.77
CA LEU A 146 10.99 -1.62 -11.82
C LEU A 146 9.47 -1.72 -12.03
N LEU A 147 8.78 -0.59 -12.07
CA LEU A 147 7.33 -0.55 -12.29
C LEU A 147 6.94 -1.12 -13.65
N ALA A 148 7.74 -0.91 -14.70
CA ALA A 148 7.49 -1.51 -16.01
C ALA A 148 7.60 -3.04 -15.97
N LYS A 149 8.58 -3.59 -15.24
CA LYS A 149 8.69 -5.04 -15.06
C LYS A 149 7.55 -5.61 -14.24
N ILE A 150 7.14 -4.92 -13.18
CA ILE A 150 5.98 -5.29 -12.35
C ILE A 150 4.72 -5.31 -13.22
N ALA A 151 4.49 -4.27 -14.01
CA ALA A 151 3.35 -4.18 -14.93
C ALA A 151 3.36 -5.25 -16.04
N ALA A 152 4.54 -5.76 -16.41
CA ALA A 152 4.68 -6.85 -17.37
C ALA A 152 4.56 -8.25 -16.72
N SER A 153 4.41 -8.33 -15.40
CA SER A 153 4.27 -9.57 -14.65
C SER A 153 2.84 -9.73 -14.13
N ASP A 154 2.33 -10.96 -14.10
CA ASP A 154 0.97 -11.23 -13.60
C ASP A 154 0.89 -11.40 -12.07
N GLY A 155 2.02 -11.27 -11.36
CA GLY A 155 2.11 -11.55 -9.92
C GLY A 155 1.67 -10.38 -9.04
N VAL A 156 2.03 -9.14 -9.38
CA VAL A 156 1.81 -7.96 -8.53
C VAL A 156 1.27 -6.82 -9.37
N SER A 157 0.16 -6.22 -8.96
CA SER A 157 -0.37 -5.06 -9.66
C SER A 157 0.33 -3.78 -9.22
N ALA A 158 0.64 -2.90 -10.17
CA ALA A 158 1.22 -1.59 -9.87
C ALA A 158 0.29 -0.70 -9.01
N SER A 159 -1.03 -0.97 -8.98
CA SER A 159 -1.99 -0.26 -8.13
C SER A 159 -1.86 -0.63 -6.64
N GLN A 160 -1.34 -1.83 -6.33
CA GLN A 160 -1.21 -2.38 -4.97
C GLN A 160 -0.02 -1.83 -4.21
N ILE A 161 0.91 -1.19 -4.92
CA ILE A 161 2.19 -0.74 -4.36
C ILE A 161 2.45 0.74 -4.65
N LYS A 162 3.39 1.29 -3.89
CA LYS A 162 4.07 2.55 -4.19
C LYS A 162 5.56 2.31 -4.04
N ALA A 163 6.29 2.51 -5.14
CA ALA A 163 7.74 2.40 -5.17
C ALA A 163 8.39 3.78 -5.08
N VAL A 164 9.36 3.93 -4.20
CA VAL A 164 10.18 5.14 -4.04
C VAL A 164 11.63 4.71 -4.09
N THR A 165 12.44 5.32 -4.95
CA THR A 165 13.88 5.03 -5.03
C THR A 165 14.67 6.23 -4.55
N ASN A 166 15.67 5.98 -3.71
CA ASN A 166 16.66 6.97 -3.32
C ASN A 166 18.05 6.34 -3.36
N ASN A 167 18.94 6.91 -4.17
CA ASN A 167 20.34 6.49 -4.28
C ASN A 167 20.51 4.99 -4.56
N GLY A 168 19.68 4.45 -5.46
CA GLY A 168 19.66 3.02 -5.79
C GLY A 168 18.98 2.11 -4.76
N VAL A 169 18.57 2.60 -3.59
CA VAL A 169 17.75 1.86 -2.63
C VAL A 169 16.29 2.03 -3.00
N VAL A 170 15.58 0.91 -3.19
CA VAL A 170 14.16 0.89 -3.53
C VAL A 170 13.34 0.57 -2.29
N TYR A 171 12.49 1.50 -1.91
CA TYR A 171 11.50 1.32 -0.86
C TYR A 171 10.15 0.97 -1.50
N ILE A 172 9.57 -0.16 -1.13
CA ILE A 172 8.23 -0.55 -1.57
C ILE A 172 7.26 -0.48 -0.39
N MET A 173 6.24 0.37 -0.53
CA MET A 173 5.07 0.36 0.33
C MET A 173 3.92 -0.36 -0.37
N GLY A 174 3.10 -1.11 0.37
CA GLY A 174 2.01 -1.84 -0.25
C GLY A 174 1.30 -2.81 0.69
N ARG A 175 0.24 -3.43 0.16
CA ARG A 175 -0.37 -4.63 0.76
C ARG A 175 -0.34 -5.76 -0.25
N MET A 176 0.13 -6.92 0.16
CA MET A 176 0.30 -8.05 -0.75
C MET A 176 0.28 -9.37 0.01
N THR A 177 0.02 -10.47 -0.70
CA THR A 177 0.15 -11.82 -0.12
C THR A 177 1.62 -12.25 -0.06
N PRO A 178 1.98 -13.29 0.72
CA PRO A 178 3.36 -13.80 0.77
C PRO A 178 3.92 -14.20 -0.61
N THR A 179 3.07 -14.80 -1.45
CA THR A 179 3.41 -15.20 -2.82
C THR A 179 3.73 -13.99 -3.69
N GLN A 180 2.90 -12.95 -3.61
CA GLN A 180 3.11 -11.69 -4.33
C GLN A 180 4.40 -10.99 -3.89
N GLN A 181 4.68 -10.99 -2.58
CA GLN A 181 5.91 -10.42 -2.03
C GLN A 181 7.16 -11.15 -2.55
N SER A 182 7.11 -12.48 -2.64
CA SER A 182 8.20 -13.29 -3.20
C SER A 182 8.46 -12.94 -4.68
N HIS A 183 7.40 -12.84 -5.48
CA HIS A 183 7.52 -12.40 -6.88
C HIS A 183 8.08 -10.99 -7.02
N LEU A 184 7.68 -10.06 -6.15
CA LEU A 184 8.21 -8.70 -6.15
C LEU A 184 9.72 -8.69 -5.88
N ILE A 185 10.19 -9.51 -4.94
CA ILE A 185 11.62 -9.67 -4.64
C ILE A 185 12.38 -10.17 -5.87
N ASP A 186 11.87 -11.18 -6.57
CA ASP A 186 12.49 -11.70 -7.79
C ASP A 186 12.58 -10.62 -8.89
N ILE A 187 11.51 -9.85 -9.07
CA ILE A 187 11.47 -8.76 -10.05
C ILE A 187 12.49 -7.69 -9.68
N ALA A 188 12.55 -7.26 -8.41
CA ALA A 188 13.50 -6.28 -7.93
C ALA A 188 14.96 -6.75 -8.12
N ASN A 189 15.26 -7.99 -7.74
CA ASN A 189 16.59 -8.61 -7.92
C ASN A 189 17.01 -8.70 -9.40
N SER A 190 16.05 -8.90 -10.31
CA SER A 190 16.32 -8.89 -11.75
C SER A 190 16.50 -7.48 -12.35
N THR A 191 16.25 -6.42 -11.57
CA THR A 191 16.22 -5.04 -12.06
C THR A 191 17.58 -4.38 -11.89
N VAL A 192 18.30 -4.20 -13.01
CA VAL A 192 19.59 -3.50 -13.02
C VAL A 192 19.44 -2.07 -12.48
N GLY A 193 20.31 -1.71 -11.53
CA GLY A 193 20.37 -0.40 -10.87
C GLY A 193 19.83 -0.41 -9.44
N VAL A 194 19.06 -1.43 -9.06
CA VAL A 194 18.65 -1.63 -7.67
C VAL A 194 19.86 -2.10 -6.88
N THR A 195 20.23 -1.34 -5.85
CA THR A 195 21.32 -1.65 -4.92
C THR A 195 20.80 -2.40 -3.71
N GLU A 196 19.64 -2.00 -3.21
CA GLU A 196 18.98 -2.60 -2.05
C GLU A 196 17.47 -2.48 -2.20
N LEU A 197 16.74 -3.48 -1.67
CA LEU A 197 15.28 -3.50 -1.62
C LEU A 197 14.82 -3.49 -0.16
N VAL A 198 14.06 -2.46 0.21
CA VAL A 198 13.45 -2.33 1.54
C VAL A 198 11.94 -2.49 1.41
N LEU A 199 11.40 -3.52 2.05
CA LEU A 199 9.97 -3.84 2.01
C LEU A 199 9.25 -3.24 3.22
N LEU A 200 8.46 -2.21 2.96
CA LEU A 200 7.57 -1.54 3.92
C LEU A 200 6.12 -1.97 3.65
N THR A 201 5.93 -3.27 3.45
CA THR A 201 4.67 -3.85 2.99
C THR A 201 3.95 -4.55 4.13
N THR A 202 2.63 -4.41 4.18
CA THR A 202 1.79 -5.25 5.05
C THR A 202 1.44 -6.54 4.31
N VAL A 203 1.81 -7.67 4.89
CA VAL A 203 1.43 -8.98 4.34
C VAL A 203 -0.01 -9.31 4.76
N VAL A 204 -0.84 -9.71 3.80
CA VAL A 204 -2.27 -10.04 4.02
C VAL A 204 -2.62 -11.42 3.50
N ASP A 205 -3.59 -12.08 4.13
CA ASP A 205 -4.16 -13.36 3.68
C ASP A 205 -5.20 -13.14 2.55
N ASP A 206 -5.74 -14.25 2.03
CA ASP A 206 -6.76 -14.23 0.96
C ASP A 206 -8.09 -13.59 1.40
N ARG A 207 -8.25 -13.25 2.68
CA ARG A 207 -9.40 -12.54 3.25
C ARG A 207 -9.07 -11.08 3.56
N GLY A 208 -7.84 -10.64 3.31
CA GLY A 208 -7.37 -9.28 3.59
C GLY A 208 -7.01 -9.03 5.05
N VAL A 209 -6.95 -10.07 5.88
CA VAL A 209 -6.50 -9.98 7.27
C VAL A 209 -4.97 -9.85 7.27
N LYS A 210 -4.45 -8.94 8.08
CA LYS A 210 -3.01 -8.79 8.24
C LYS A 210 -2.45 -10.06 8.86
N ILE A 211 -1.43 -10.63 8.22
CA ILE A 211 -0.68 -11.76 8.79
C ILE A 211 0.42 -11.14 9.63
N ASN A 212 0.31 -11.29 10.94
CA ASN A 212 1.42 -10.96 11.83
C ASN A 212 2.29 -12.21 12.03
N ASN A 213 3.54 -12.02 12.48
CA ASN A 213 4.49 -13.13 12.64
C ASN A 213 4.02 -14.19 13.67
N ASP A 214 3.11 -13.84 14.57
CA ASP A 214 2.47 -14.71 15.55
C ASP A 214 1.35 -15.58 14.98
N ASP A 215 0.78 -15.21 13.83
CA ASP A 215 -0.23 -16.00 13.12
C ASP A 215 0.40 -17.09 12.23
N ILE A 216 1.70 -16.97 11.95
CA ILE A 216 2.48 -17.94 11.19
C ILE A 216 2.82 -19.10 12.12
N MET A 217 1.95 -20.11 12.17
CA MET A 217 2.26 -21.37 12.86
C MET A 217 3.46 -22.03 12.17
N TYR A 218 4.65 -21.91 12.76
CA TYR A 218 5.77 -22.75 12.38
C TYR A 218 5.46 -24.18 12.83
N GLU A 219 5.11 -25.05 11.90
CA GLU A 219 5.02 -26.50 12.14
C GLU A 219 6.45 -27.02 12.39
N ASN A 220 6.96 -26.82 13.61
CA ASN A 220 8.21 -27.41 14.07
C ASN A 220 8.00 -28.90 14.38
N ASN A 221 7.52 -29.68 13.41
CA ASN A 221 7.62 -31.14 13.46
C ASN A 221 7.29 -31.82 12.12
N LEU A 222 8.08 -31.52 11.09
CA LEU A 222 8.43 -32.56 10.09
C LEU A 222 9.57 -33.43 10.64
N ALA A 223 9.43 -33.94 11.87
CA ALA A 223 10.24 -35.04 12.34
C ALA A 223 9.76 -36.32 11.64
N ASN A 224 10.51 -36.73 10.62
CA ASN A 224 10.82 -38.11 10.23
C ASN A 224 9.73 -39.18 10.55
N PRO A 225 9.09 -39.83 9.55
CA PRO A 225 8.12 -40.91 9.78
C PRO A 225 8.79 -42.24 10.18
N ALA A 226 9.85 -42.19 10.98
CA ALA A 226 10.52 -43.34 11.53
C ALA A 226 10.88 -43.04 12.98
N VAL A 227 9.96 -43.36 13.89
CA VAL A 227 10.16 -44.16 15.11
C VAL A 227 8.82 -44.14 15.86
N ALA A 228 8.09 -45.24 15.78
CA ALA A 228 6.99 -45.50 16.71
C ALA A 228 7.58 -45.79 18.10
N PRO A 229 7.07 -45.22 19.20
CA PRO A 229 7.35 -45.75 20.52
C PRO A 229 6.32 -46.84 20.83
N ALA A 230 6.87 -48.01 21.16
CA ALA A 230 6.17 -49.17 21.67
C ALA A 230 5.47 -48.86 23.01
N ALA A 231 4.35 -49.54 23.22
CA ALA A 231 3.66 -49.61 24.51
C ALA A 231 4.57 -50.22 25.59
N GLN A 232 4.55 -49.63 26.80
CA GLN A 232 4.90 -50.34 28.04
C GLN A 232 3.92 -49.98 29.16
N ASP A 233 3.32 -51.03 29.68
CA ASP A 233 2.39 -51.17 30.79
C ASP A 233 3.19 -51.40 32.09
N THR A 234 2.85 -50.77 33.24
CA THR A 234 3.19 -51.24 34.62
C THR A 234 2.43 -50.47 35.73
N THR A 235 1.34 -51.09 36.21
CA THR A 235 0.86 -51.37 37.60
C THR A 235 1.06 -50.44 38.85
N ILE A 236 -0.10 -50.08 39.45
CA ILE A 236 -0.65 -50.23 40.85
C ILE A 236 0.02 -49.62 42.13
N SER A 237 -0.84 -48.97 42.95
CA SER A 237 -0.88 -48.81 44.44
C SER A 237 -0.22 -47.56 45.04
N THR A 238 -0.83 -46.73 45.92
CA THR A 238 -1.55 -47.08 47.17
C THR A 238 -2.57 -46.02 47.62
N ALA A 239 -3.63 -46.52 48.27
CA ALA A 239 -4.86 -45.91 48.84
C ALA A 239 -4.67 -44.84 49.94
N THR A 240 -5.63 -43.94 50.24
CA THR A 240 -6.88 -44.14 51.06
C THR A 240 -7.62 -42.75 51.25
N PRO A 241 -8.85 -42.62 51.84
CA PRO A 241 -10.15 -42.68 51.12
C PRO A 241 -11.25 -41.67 51.62
N ILE A 242 -12.53 -41.93 51.23
CA ILE A 242 -13.86 -41.53 51.82
C ILE A 242 -14.30 -40.06 51.52
N VAL A 243 -15.48 -39.71 50.98
CA VAL A 243 -16.87 -40.16 51.25
C VAL A 243 -17.80 -39.97 50.02
N ILE A 244 -18.77 -40.88 49.95
CA ILE A 244 -19.86 -41.15 49.00
C ILE A 244 -20.98 -40.09 49.08
N THR A 245 -21.63 -39.74 47.96
CA THR A 245 -23.10 -39.85 47.78
C THR A 245 -23.44 -39.79 46.29
N GLU A 246 -24.12 -40.83 45.81
CA GLU A 246 -24.76 -40.95 44.50
C GLU A 246 -26.01 -40.05 44.43
N GLU A 247 -26.26 -39.38 43.31
CA GLU A 247 -27.58 -39.49 42.69
C GLU A 247 -27.52 -39.13 41.20
N GLU A 248 -28.24 -39.95 40.45
CA GLU A 248 -28.40 -40.05 39.01
C GLU A 248 -29.29 -38.92 38.48
N ALA A 249 -29.06 -38.48 37.23
CA ALA A 249 -30.08 -38.26 36.18
C ALA A 249 -29.73 -37.12 35.19
N THR A 250 -29.28 -37.54 34.00
CA THR A 250 -30.00 -37.40 32.72
C THR A 250 -30.54 -36.02 32.28
N THR A 251 -29.98 -35.58 31.14
CA THR A 251 -30.54 -34.76 30.04
C THR A 251 -30.95 -33.31 30.31
N ALA A 252 -30.33 -32.39 29.56
CA ALA A 252 -30.92 -31.75 28.38
C ALA A 252 -30.09 -30.53 27.95
N GLN A 253 -29.67 -30.49 26.68
CA GLN A 253 -29.39 -29.24 25.99
C GLN A 253 -30.69 -28.42 25.90
N PRO A 254 -30.59 -27.08 25.96
CA PRO A 254 -30.91 -26.36 24.75
C PRO A 254 -29.92 -25.24 24.40
N SER A 255 -29.68 -25.15 23.10
CA SER A 255 -29.12 -24.02 22.38
C SER A 255 -30.06 -22.81 22.49
N SER A 256 -29.54 -21.63 22.80
CA SER A 256 -30.17 -20.36 22.40
C SER A 256 -29.15 -19.21 22.32
N SER A 257 -28.86 -18.79 21.09
CA SER A 257 -28.22 -17.53 20.71
C SER A 257 -29.24 -16.38 20.78
N PRO A 258 -28.93 -15.22 21.38
CA PRO A 258 -29.83 -14.07 21.37
C PRO A 258 -29.40 -13.04 20.32
N TYR A 259 -30.11 -12.94 19.20
CA TYR A 259 -30.12 -11.73 18.38
C TYR A 259 -31.42 -11.64 17.59
N ILE A 260 -31.91 -10.41 17.45
CA ILE A 260 -33.12 -9.94 16.74
C ILE A 260 -34.33 -9.71 17.65
N ASP A 261 -34.39 -8.51 18.21
CA ASP A 261 -35.66 -7.82 18.48
C ASP A 261 -35.44 -6.30 18.53
N LEU A 262 -35.38 -5.68 17.35
CA LEU A 262 -35.53 -4.23 17.20
C LEU A 262 -36.20 -4.00 15.86
N TYR A 263 -37.54 -3.94 15.81
CA TYR A 263 -38.38 -3.12 14.91
C TYR A 263 -39.87 -3.47 15.12
N GLN A 264 -40.43 -3.11 16.28
CA GLN A 264 -41.87 -2.90 16.46
C GLN A 264 -42.11 -1.77 17.47
N ASN A 265 -41.94 -0.52 17.01
CA ASN A 265 -42.77 0.63 17.35
C ASN A 265 -42.07 1.93 16.91
N GLN A 266 -42.49 2.46 15.76
CA GLN A 266 -42.93 3.86 15.54
C GLN A 266 -43.21 4.09 14.06
#